data_AF-A0A643BRQ1-F1
#
_entry.id   AF-A0A643BRQ1-F1
#
_cell.length_a   1.000
_cell.length_b   1.000
_cell.length_c   1.000
_cell.angle_alpha   90.00
_cell.angle_beta   90.00
_cell.angle_gamma   90.00
#
_symmetry.space_group_name_H-M   'P 1'
#
loop_
_entity.id
_entity.type
_entity.pdbx_description
1 polymer ?
#
loop_
_entity_poly.entity_id
_entity_poly.type
_entity_poly.pdbx_seq_one_letter_code
_entity_poly.pdbx_strand_id
1 'polypeptide(L)'
;MPLCVFAVLVLDCHYGAGTIASFKAFPIYLNIKEDCNAMAFCAKMRSSKKTDVNLEAPEPGVEVLFYLSDREPLRLGGGEYTAEELCIRAAQECCISPLCHNLFALYDENTKLWYAPNRTITVDDKVSLRLHYRMRFYFTNWHGTNDNEQSVWRHSPKKQKNSYEKKKVPDATPLLDASSLEYLFAQGQYDLVKCLAPIRDPKTEQDGHDIENECLGMAVLAISHYAMMKKMQLPELPKDIRMRINNVFKDFLKEFNNKTICDSSVSTHDLKVKYLATLETLTKHYGAEIFETSMLLISSENEMNRFHPNDNGNILCYEVMVTGNLGIQWRQKPNVVPVEKEKNKLKRKKLENKHKKDEEKNKIREEWNNFSYFPEITHIVIKESAVSINKQDNKKMELKLSSHEEALSFVSLVDGYFRLTADAHHYLCTDVAPPLIVHNIQNGCHGPICTEYAINKLRQEGSEEGMYVLRWSCTDFDNILMTVTCFEKSELLGVQKQFKNFQIEVQKGRYSLHGSDRSFPSLGDLMSHLKKQILRTDNISFVLKRCCQPKPR
;
A
#
# COMPACT_ATOMS: atom_id res chain seq x y z
N MET A 1 -6.41 -22.09 -3.22
CA MET A 1 -5.29 -23.03 -2.92
C MET A 1 -3.90 -22.40 -3.16
N PRO A 2 -3.38 -21.54 -2.25
CA PRO A 2 -1.93 -21.25 -2.21
C PRO A 2 -1.24 -21.66 -0.88
N LEU A 3 -2.01 -21.87 0.20
CA LEU A 3 -1.49 -22.16 1.55
C LEU A 3 -0.68 -23.46 1.65
N CYS A 4 -0.94 -24.45 0.78
CA CYS A 4 -0.24 -25.73 0.76
C CYS A 4 1.21 -25.65 0.23
N VAL A 5 1.59 -24.55 -0.42
CA VAL A 5 2.94 -24.37 -1.00
C VAL A 5 3.90 -23.79 0.05
N PHE A 6 3.39 -23.01 1.01
CA PHE A 6 4.20 -22.32 2.01
C PHE A 6 4.81 -23.26 3.07
N ALA A 7 4.05 -24.25 3.54
CA ALA A 7 4.55 -25.24 4.50
C ALA A 7 5.69 -26.11 3.93
N VAL A 8 5.83 -26.16 2.60
CA VAL A 8 6.89 -26.91 1.90
C VAL A 8 8.09 -26.01 1.57
N LEU A 9 7.85 -24.76 1.12
CA LEU A 9 8.94 -23.83 0.76
C LEU A 9 9.77 -23.35 1.95
N VAL A 10 9.18 -23.22 3.15
CA VAL A 10 9.90 -22.78 4.36
C VAL A 10 10.96 -23.81 4.80
N LEU A 11 10.84 -25.09 4.40
CA LEU A 11 11.80 -26.15 4.74
C LEU A 11 12.85 -26.42 3.63
N ASP A 12 12.57 -26.06 2.37
CA ASP A 12 13.41 -26.44 1.21
C ASP A 12 14.49 -25.41 0.82
N CYS A 13 14.48 -24.18 1.37
CA CYS A 13 15.29 -23.09 0.81
C CYS A 13 16.77 -22.99 1.27
N HIS A 14 17.28 -23.80 2.21
CA HIS A 14 18.66 -23.57 2.71
C HIS A 14 19.63 -24.75 2.88
N TYR A 15 19.31 -25.99 2.48
CA TYR A 15 20.32 -27.05 2.46
C TYR A 15 21.23 -27.00 1.21
N GLY A 16 22.06 -25.95 1.16
CA GLY A 16 23.23 -25.83 0.30
C GLY A 16 24.53 -26.08 1.07
N ALA A 17 25.05 -27.31 0.97
CA ALA A 17 26.44 -27.74 1.15
C ALA A 17 27.29 -27.16 2.31
N GLY A 18 27.38 -27.95 3.38
CA GLY A 18 28.68 -28.25 4.02
C GLY A 18 28.93 -27.63 5.40
N THR A 19 28.88 -28.48 6.43
CA THR A 19 29.96 -28.85 7.38
C THR A 19 29.30 -29.22 8.72
N ILE A 20 29.16 -30.52 8.97
CA ILE A 20 28.60 -31.09 10.19
C ILE A 20 29.76 -31.35 11.18
N ALA A 21 29.75 -30.71 12.35
CA ALA A 21 30.45 -31.22 13.54
C ALA A 21 29.92 -30.62 14.87
N SER A 22 29.31 -31.49 15.68
CA SER A 22 29.32 -31.52 17.17
C SER A 22 28.63 -30.37 17.94
N PHE A 23 27.39 -30.49 18.42
CA PHE A 23 26.83 -31.25 19.57
C PHE A 23 26.49 -30.39 20.81
N LYS A 24 25.20 -30.46 21.18
CA LYS A 24 24.55 -30.52 22.52
C LYS A 24 24.49 -29.27 23.43
N ALA A 25 23.27 -28.71 23.54
CA ALA A 25 22.47 -28.73 24.79
C ALA A 25 20.94 -28.51 24.52
N PHE A 26 20.13 -29.37 25.16
CA PHE A 26 18.65 -29.50 25.25
C PHE A 26 17.85 -30.18 24.09
N PRO A 27 16.91 -31.11 24.41
CA PRO A 27 16.79 -32.36 23.64
C PRO A 27 15.65 -32.33 22.62
N ILE A 28 16.02 -32.24 21.35
CA ILE A 28 15.24 -32.70 20.20
C ILE A 28 15.86 -34.03 19.76
N TYR A 29 15.12 -35.14 19.86
CA TYR A 29 15.49 -36.40 19.22
C TYR A 29 14.91 -36.42 17.80
N LEU A 30 15.66 -35.92 16.82
CA LEU A 30 15.50 -36.30 15.42
C LEU A 30 16.48 -37.44 15.15
N ASN A 31 15.95 -38.62 14.82
CA ASN A 31 16.74 -39.82 14.58
C ASN A 31 17.40 -39.71 13.19
N ILE A 32 18.71 -39.52 13.18
CA ILE A 32 19.57 -39.40 12.01
C ILE A 32 19.69 -40.78 11.36
N LYS A 33 18.82 -41.13 10.39
CA LYS A 33 19.10 -42.26 9.48
C LYS A 33 18.31 -42.34 8.16
N GLU A 34 17.39 -41.43 7.84
CA GLU A 34 16.57 -41.55 6.62
C GLU A 34 16.90 -40.54 5.48
N ASP A 35 17.88 -39.66 5.66
CA ASP A 35 18.17 -38.56 4.71
C ASP A 35 19.01 -38.91 3.47
N CYS A 36 19.37 -40.18 3.25
CA CYS A 36 20.01 -40.57 1.99
C CYS A 36 19.02 -40.82 0.84
N ASN A 37 17.72 -41.01 1.14
CA ASN A 37 16.70 -41.23 0.10
C ASN A 37 16.01 -39.94 -0.38
N ALA A 38 16.07 -38.85 0.38
CA ALA A 38 15.48 -37.56 0.00
C ALA A 38 16.23 -36.89 -1.18
N MET A 39 17.57 -36.96 -1.19
CA MET A 39 18.38 -36.43 -2.29
C MET A 39 18.18 -37.20 -3.61
N ALA A 40 17.91 -38.51 -3.56
CA ALA A 40 17.60 -39.32 -4.74
C ALA A 40 16.22 -38.98 -5.35
N PHE A 41 15.30 -38.43 -4.56
CA PHE A 41 13.98 -38.01 -5.01
C PHE A 41 14.01 -36.67 -5.78
N CYS A 42 14.88 -35.74 -5.40
CA CYS A 42 15.07 -34.46 -6.09
C CYS A 42 15.65 -34.62 -7.51
N ALA A 43 16.53 -35.61 -7.73
CA ALA A 43 17.02 -35.94 -9.07
C ALA A 43 15.91 -36.56 -9.96
N LYS A 44 14.91 -37.21 -9.34
CA LYS A 44 13.76 -37.82 -10.04
C LYS A 44 12.62 -36.82 -10.27
N MET A 45 12.48 -35.75 -9.47
CA MET A 45 11.56 -34.65 -9.75
C MET A 45 12.03 -33.69 -10.85
N ARG A 46 13.34 -33.63 -11.15
CA ARG A 46 13.82 -32.95 -12.37
C ARG A 46 13.52 -33.73 -13.65
N SER A 47 13.19 -35.02 -13.57
CA SER A 47 12.98 -35.88 -14.75
C SER A 47 11.64 -36.63 -14.81
N SER A 48 10.74 -36.50 -13.84
CA SER A 48 9.42 -37.14 -13.90
C SER A 48 8.28 -36.17 -13.62
N LYS A 49 7.39 -36.10 -14.63
CA LYS A 49 6.14 -35.33 -14.71
C LYS A 49 6.28 -33.84 -14.98
N LYS A 50 6.68 -33.54 -16.22
CA LYS A 50 5.80 -32.76 -17.11
C LYS A 50 4.40 -33.40 -17.08
N THR A 51 3.59 -33.05 -16.10
CA THR A 51 2.15 -33.04 -16.31
C THR A 51 1.85 -31.62 -16.68
N ASP A 52 1.74 -31.38 -17.99
CA ASP A 52 1.15 -30.18 -18.55
C ASP A 52 -0.20 -29.98 -17.84
N VAL A 53 -0.22 -29.12 -16.83
CA VAL A 53 -1.42 -28.36 -16.55
C VAL A 53 -1.57 -27.52 -17.80
N ASN A 54 -2.61 -27.79 -18.59
CA ASN A 54 -3.01 -26.90 -19.67
C ASN A 54 -3.05 -25.48 -19.09
N LEU A 55 -2.00 -24.72 -19.30
CA LEU A 55 -2.05 -23.27 -19.27
C LEU A 55 -2.87 -22.96 -20.52
N GLU A 56 -4.20 -22.94 -20.37
CA GLU A 56 -5.05 -22.30 -21.35
C GLU A 56 -4.40 -20.96 -21.66
N ALA A 57 -4.10 -20.74 -22.95
CA ALA A 57 -3.59 -19.46 -23.40
C ALA A 57 -4.54 -18.39 -22.82
N PRO A 58 -4.01 -17.30 -22.24
CA PRO A 58 -4.87 -16.27 -21.66
C PRO A 58 -5.88 -15.87 -22.73
N GLU A 59 -7.17 -16.00 -22.41
CA GLU A 59 -8.21 -15.53 -23.31
C GLU A 59 -7.91 -14.07 -23.64
N PRO A 60 -7.97 -13.66 -24.92
CA PRO A 60 -7.71 -12.28 -25.30
C PRO A 60 -8.63 -11.36 -24.50
N GLY A 61 -8.06 -10.29 -23.96
CA GLY A 61 -8.75 -9.36 -23.08
C GLY A 61 -7.85 -8.76 -22.00
N VAL A 62 -8.40 -7.78 -21.29
CA VAL A 62 -7.77 -7.17 -20.13
C VAL A 62 -8.50 -7.61 -18.86
N GLU A 63 -7.75 -8.16 -17.92
CA GLU A 63 -8.25 -8.62 -16.63
C GLU A 63 -7.61 -7.83 -15.48
N VAL A 64 -8.44 -7.40 -14.52
CA VAL A 64 -7.96 -6.92 -13.22
C VAL A 64 -8.16 -8.03 -12.18
N LEU A 65 -7.04 -8.57 -11.69
CA LEU A 65 -6.96 -9.65 -10.73
C LEU A 65 -7.05 -9.12 -9.30
N PHE A 66 -7.66 -9.93 -8.43
CA PHE A 66 -7.79 -9.66 -6.99
C PHE A 66 -7.01 -10.68 -6.17
N TYR A 67 -6.47 -10.25 -5.02
CA TYR A 67 -5.82 -11.17 -4.07
C TYR A 67 -6.83 -11.97 -3.23
N LEU A 68 -8.09 -11.51 -3.16
CA LEU A 68 -9.17 -12.19 -2.46
C LEU A 68 -9.60 -13.45 -3.21
N SER A 69 -9.55 -14.60 -2.53
CA SER A 69 -9.79 -15.91 -3.16
C SER A 69 -11.24 -16.19 -3.57
N ASP A 70 -12.19 -15.38 -3.08
CA ASP A 70 -13.62 -15.46 -3.33
C ASP A 70 -14.10 -14.41 -4.35
N ARG A 71 -13.17 -13.69 -5.00
CA ARG A 71 -13.47 -12.66 -6.00
C ARG A 71 -12.97 -13.07 -7.37
N GLU A 72 -13.87 -13.01 -8.34
CA GLU A 72 -13.54 -13.21 -9.75
C GLU A 72 -12.87 -11.97 -10.34
N PRO A 73 -11.93 -12.11 -11.27
CA PRO A 73 -11.31 -10.98 -11.96
C PRO A 73 -12.33 -10.08 -12.68
N LEU A 74 -12.05 -8.77 -12.70
CA LEU A 74 -12.80 -7.88 -13.59
C LEU A 74 -12.33 -8.05 -15.03
N ARG A 75 -13.22 -8.54 -15.88
CA ARG A 75 -13.00 -8.68 -17.32
C ARG A 75 -13.51 -7.44 -18.03
N LEU A 76 -12.64 -6.78 -18.79
CA LEU A 76 -12.98 -5.55 -19.50
C LEU A 76 -13.53 -5.84 -20.90
N GLY A 77 -14.60 -5.14 -21.27
CA GLY A 77 -15.07 -5.12 -22.66
C GLY A 77 -14.18 -4.22 -23.52
N GLY A 78 -14.38 -4.27 -24.85
CA GLY A 78 -13.68 -3.38 -25.78
C GLY A 78 -13.98 -1.91 -25.48
N GLY A 79 -12.94 -1.07 -25.47
CA GLY A 79 -13.05 0.36 -25.16
C GLY A 79 -11.79 0.97 -24.57
N GLU A 80 -11.90 2.21 -24.14
CA GLU A 80 -10.83 2.93 -23.43
C GLU A 80 -11.22 3.13 -21.97
N TYR A 81 -10.27 2.88 -21.07
CA TYR A 81 -10.42 3.02 -19.63
C TYR A 81 -9.24 3.80 -19.06
N THR A 82 -9.46 4.56 -17.99
CA THR A 82 -8.34 5.04 -17.17
C THR A 82 -8.02 4.05 -16.06
N ALA A 83 -6.77 4.02 -15.59
CA ALA A 83 -6.38 3.22 -14.44
C ALA A 83 -7.21 3.58 -13.18
N GLU A 84 -7.53 4.87 -12.98
CA GLU A 84 -8.39 5.33 -11.88
C GLU A 84 -9.82 4.76 -11.98
N GLU A 85 -10.44 4.76 -13.16
CA GLU A 85 -11.77 4.15 -13.35
C GLU A 85 -11.77 2.66 -13.01
N LEU A 86 -10.73 1.93 -13.41
CA LEU A 86 -10.59 0.51 -13.07
C LEU A 86 -10.37 0.31 -11.57
N CYS A 87 -9.59 1.17 -10.92
CA CYS A 87 -9.43 1.14 -9.46
C CYS A 87 -10.74 1.45 -8.72
N ILE A 88 -11.62 2.31 -9.24
CA ILE A 88 -12.94 2.57 -8.66
C ILE A 88 -13.82 1.31 -8.77
N ARG A 89 -13.87 0.66 -9.93
CA ARG A 89 -14.62 -0.60 -10.12
C ARG A 89 -14.09 -1.71 -9.23
N ALA A 90 -12.76 -1.82 -9.13
CA ALA A 90 -12.08 -2.77 -8.26
C ALA A 90 -12.40 -2.51 -6.78
N ALA A 91 -12.41 -1.24 -6.36
CA ALA A 91 -12.80 -0.84 -5.02
C ALA A 91 -14.26 -1.22 -4.71
N GLN A 92 -15.18 -1.00 -5.65
CA GLN A 92 -16.59 -1.41 -5.51
C GLN A 92 -16.73 -2.93 -5.36
N GLU A 93 -16.06 -3.71 -6.23
CA GLU A 93 -16.09 -5.18 -6.17
C GLU A 93 -15.49 -5.73 -4.87
N CYS A 94 -14.44 -5.08 -4.34
CA CYS A 94 -13.77 -5.45 -3.10
C CYS A 94 -14.33 -4.77 -1.85
N CYS A 95 -15.44 -4.04 -1.96
CA CYS A 95 -16.05 -3.27 -0.86
C CYS A 95 -15.10 -2.29 -0.15
N ILE A 96 -14.12 -1.73 -0.87
CA ILE A 96 -13.19 -0.70 -0.37
C ILE A 96 -13.91 0.65 -0.38
N SER A 97 -13.94 1.35 0.76
CA SER A 97 -14.61 2.65 0.85
C SER A 97 -13.90 3.72 0.00
N PRO A 98 -14.62 4.78 -0.44
CA PRO A 98 -14.01 5.95 -1.07
C PRO A 98 -12.86 6.57 -0.24
N LEU A 99 -12.93 6.47 1.09
CA LEU A 99 -11.88 6.98 1.99
C LEU A 99 -10.55 6.22 1.87
N CYS A 100 -10.60 4.92 1.54
CA CYS A 100 -9.43 4.06 1.40
C CYS A 100 -9.02 3.83 -0.07
N HIS A 101 -9.84 4.23 -1.04
CA HIS A 101 -9.59 4.03 -2.47
C HIS A 101 -8.19 4.49 -2.92
N ASN A 102 -7.76 5.67 -2.48
CA ASN A 102 -6.47 6.24 -2.88
C ASN A 102 -5.25 5.57 -2.22
N LEU A 103 -5.44 4.48 -1.47
CA LEU A 103 -4.36 3.60 -1.01
C LEU A 103 -4.00 2.53 -2.06
N PHE A 104 -4.84 2.35 -3.09
CA PHE A 104 -4.72 1.30 -4.10
C PHE A 104 -4.33 1.85 -5.48
N ALA A 105 -3.72 0.98 -6.28
CA ALA A 105 -3.35 1.23 -7.67
C ALA A 105 -3.33 -0.10 -8.47
N LEU A 106 -3.02 -0.02 -9.76
CA LEU A 106 -2.85 -1.20 -10.62
C LEU A 106 -1.35 -1.54 -10.77
N TYR A 107 -1.02 -2.81 -10.58
CA TYR A 107 0.34 -3.34 -10.71
C TYR A 107 0.41 -4.41 -11.80
N ASP A 108 1.38 -4.31 -12.70
CA ASP A 108 1.69 -5.36 -13.66
C ASP A 108 2.88 -6.18 -13.15
N GLU A 109 2.61 -7.43 -12.73
CA GLU A 109 3.65 -8.32 -12.19
C GLU A 109 4.69 -8.74 -13.25
N ASN A 110 4.36 -8.69 -14.54
CA ASN A 110 5.29 -9.07 -15.61
C ASN A 110 6.34 -7.98 -15.85
N THR A 111 5.89 -6.74 -15.96
CA THR A 111 6.78 -5.57 -16.16
C THR A 111 7.35 -5.04 -14.85
N LYS A 112 6.75 -5.43 -13.71
CA LYS A 112 7.04 -4.93 -12.37
C LYS A 112 6.79 -3.42 -12.22
N LEU A 113 5.87 -2.88 -13.00
CA LEU A 113 5.54 -1.46 -13.00
C LEU A 113 4.13 -1.21 -12.48
N TRP A 114 3.97 -0.08 -11.81
CA TRP A 114 2.67 0.44 -11.42
C TRP A 114 2.15 1.42 -12.45
N TYR A 115 0.84 1.43 -12.64
CA TYR A 115 0.19 2.36 -13.56
C TYR A 115 -0.17 3.65 -12.80
N ALA A 116 0.20 4.79 -13.40
CA ALA A 116 -0.30 6.09 -12.96
C ALA A 116 -1.83 6.16 -13.12
N PRO A 117 -2.56 6.88 -12.24
CA PRO A 117 -4.02 6.86 -12.22
C PRO A 117 -4.67 7.40 -13.51
N ASN A 118 -3.99 8.29 -14.23
CA ASN A 118 -4.44 8.82 -15.51
C ASN A 118 -4.04 7.98 -16.73
N ARG A 119 -3.37 6.84 -16.55
CA ARG A 119 -2.95 5.99 -17.67
C ARG A 119 -4.17 5.44 -18.39
N THR A 120 -4.24 5.69 -19.70
CA THR A 120 -5.25 5.10 -20.59
C THR A 120 -4.88 3.68 -20.95
N ILE A 121 -5.86 2.79 -20.86
CA ILE A 121 -5.79 1.37 -21.22
C ILE A 121 -6.81 1.15 -22.33
N THR A 122 -6.31 0.89 -23.54
CA THR A 122 -7.14 0.56 -24.70
C THR A 122 -7.29 -0.95 -24.79
N VAL A 123 -8.52 -1.44 -24.72
CA VAL A 123 -8.88 -2.85 -24.80
C VAL A 123 -9.38 -3.16 -26.20
N ASP A 124 -8.65 -4.00 -26.92
CA ASP A 124 -9.04 -4.57 -28.22
C ASP A 124 -8.88 -6.11 -28.21
N ASP A 125 -9.33 -6.75 -29.29
CA ASP A 125 -9.32 -8.23 -29.41
C ASP A 125 -7.91 -8.85 -29.48
N LYS A 126 -6.84 -8.03 -29.49
CA LYS A 126 -5.44 -8.47 -29.62
C LYS A 126 -4.66 -8.33 -28.32
N VAL A 127 -5.11 -7.50 -27.39
CA VAL A 127 -4.42 -7.25 -26.12
C VAL A 127 -4.77 -8.36 -25.12
N SER A 128 -3.73 -8.96 -24.53
CA SER A 128 -3.83 -9.82 -23.35
C SER A 128 -3.04 -9.18 -22.22
N LEU A 129 -3.72 -8.53 -21.28
CA LEU A 129 -3.10 -7.82 -20.16
C LEU A 129 -3.72 -8.25 -18.84
N ARG A 130 -2.88 -8.54 -17.85
CA ARG A 130 -3.29 -8.89 -16.49
C ARG A 130 -2.70 -7.91 -15.50
N LEU A 131 -3.55 -7.16 -14.83
CA LEU A 131 -3.18 -6.17 -13.82
C LEU A 131 -3.68 -6.65 -12.46
N HIS A 132 -2.91 -6.46 -11.40
CA HIS A 132 -3.36 -6.70 -10.04
C HIS A 132 -3.86 -5.38 -9.43
N TYR A 133 -5.08 -5.39 -8.91
CA TYR A 133 -5.52 -4.32 -7.99
C TYR A 133 -4.75 -4.52 -6.68
N ARG A 134 -3.99 -3.52 -6.24
CA ARG A 134 -3.01 -3.71 -5.16
C ARG A 134 -2.91 -2.48 -4.27
N MET A 135 -2.85 -2.68 -2.96
CA MET A 135 -2.52 -1.61 -2.02
C MET A 135 -1.07 -1.20 -2.26
N ARG A 136 -0.87 0.07 -2.60
CA ARG A 136 0.43 0.66 -2.95
C ARG A 136 0.95 1.56 -1.85
N PHE A 137 0.07 2.40 -1.30
CA PHE A 137 0.45 3.41 -0.32
C PHE A 137 0.33 2.84 1.09
N TYR A 138 1.47 2.60 1.72
CA TYR A 138 1.57 1.91 3.00
C TYR A 138 2.25 2.80 4.04
N PHE A 139 1.79 2.71 5.28
CA PHE A 139 2.39 3.37 6.43
C PHE A 139 2.72 2.32 7.49
N THR A 140 4.00 2.09 7.75
CA THR A 140 4.45 1.11 8.76
C THR A 140 3.87 1.44 10.12
N ASN A 141 3.49 0.41 10.87
CA ASN A 141 2.86 0.51 12.19
C ASN A 141 1.51 1.27 12.20
N TRP A 142 0.77 1.23 11.09
CA TRP A 142 -0.63 1.69 11.03
C TRP A 142 -1.54 0.97 12.04
N HIS A 143 -1.18 -0.24 12.43
CA HIS A 143 -1.91 -1.06 13.42
C HIS A 143 -1.58 -0.66 14.87
N GLY A 144 -0.50 0.09 15.12
CA GLY A 144 -0.15 0.60 16.44
C GLY A 144 0.19 -0.47 17.48
N THR A 145 0.70 -1.63 17.05
CA THR A 145 1.08 -2.73 17.96
C THR A 145 2.59 -2.79 18.22
N ASN A 146 3.39 -2.01 17.50
CA ASN A 146 4.81 -1.84 17.78
C ASN A 146 5.03 -0.53 18.55
N ASP A 147 5.24 -0.64 19.87
CA ASP A 147 5.42 0.52 20.76
C ASP A 147 6.72 1.29 20.49
N ASN A 148 7.67 0.70 19.76
CA ASN A 148 8.95 1.34 19.43
C ASN A 148 8.86 2.25 18.19
N GLU A 149 7.77 2.17 17.44
CA GLU A 149 7.56 2.97 16.23
C GLU A 149 6.35 3.89 16.39
N GLN A 150 6.34 5.01 15.66
CA GLN A 150 5.21 5.93 15.68
C GLN A 150 3.97 5.28 15.07
N SER A 151 2.85 5.24 15.80
CA SER A 151 1.57 4.81 15.23
C SER A 151 1.02 5.83 14.22
N VAL A 152 0.36 5.35 13.18
CA VAL A 152 -0.16 6.18 12.08
C VAL A 152 -1.69 6.18 12.05
N TRP A 153 -2.30 7.37 12.05
CA TRP A 153 -3.75 7.55 12.10
C TRP A 153 -4.22 8.67 11.17
N ARG A 154 -5.48 8.62 10.74
CA ARG A 154 -6.12 9.74 10.04
C ARG A 154 -6.48 10.84 11.04
N HIS A 155 -6.39 12.09 10.59
CA HIS A 155 -6.85 13.22 11.40
C HIS A 155 -8.37 13.11 11.66
N SER A 156 -8.78 13.33 12.90
CA SER A 156 -10.18 13.41 13.31
C SER A 156 -10.50 14.80 13.87
N PRO A 157 -11.66 15.40 13.54
CA PRO A 157 -12.03 16.69 14.09
C PRO A 157 -12.20 16.60 15.61
N LYS A 158 -11.55 17.50 16.36
CA LYS A 158 -11.68 17.56 17.83
C LYS A 158 -13.15 17.76 18.21
N LYS A 159 -13.75 16.81 18.91
CA LYS A 159 -15.05 17.02 19.58
C LYS A 159 -14.84 18.04 20.72
N GLN A 160 -15.80 18.94 20.95
CA GLN A 160 -15.75 19.82 22.13
C GLN A 160 -15.59 18.95 23.38
N LYS A 161 -14.55 19.21 24.18
CA LYS A 161 -14.22 18.42 25.37
C LYS A 161 -15.32 18.60 26.43
N ASN A 162 -15.96 17.51 26.84
CA ASN A 162 -16.48 17.40 28.20
C ASN A 162 -15.30 17.06 29.11
N SER A 163 -15.01 17.87 30.14
CA SER A 163 -13.72 17.88 30.85
C SER A 163 -13.45 16.70 31.81
N TYR A 164 -13.99 15.51 31.55
CA TYR A 164 -13.96 14.39 32.52
C TYR A 164 -13.57 13.03 31.96
N GLU A 165 -12.84 12.93 30.84
CA GLU A 165 -12.29 11.65 30.39
C GLU A 165 -10.81 11.76 29.99
N LYS A 166 -9.93 11.14 30.80
CA LYS A 166 -8.56 10.79 30.40
C LYS A 166 -8.63 9.50 29.55
N LYS A 167 -8.78 9.61 28.24
CA LYS A 167 -8.63 8.44 27.34
C LYS A 167 -7.17 8.23 26.96
N LYS A 168 -6.71 6.96 27.04
CA LYS A 168 -5.39 6.49 26.58
C LYS A 168 -5.29 6.34 25.06
N VAL A 169 -6.43 6.30 24.36
CA VAL A 169 -6.48 6.19 22.90
C VAL A 169 -6.60 7.60 22.32
N PRO A 170 -5.71 8.04 21.41
CA PRO A 170 -5.88 9.31 20.72
C PRO A 170 -7.24 9.34 20.02
N ASP A 171 -7.96 10.47 20.08
CA ASP A 171 -9.17 10.72 19.28
C ASP A 171 -8.81 10.75 17.78
N ALA A 172 -8.47 9.61 17.20
CA ALA A 172 -7.94 9.48 15.85
C ALA A 172 -8.63 8.33 15.11
N THR A 173 -8.87 8.53 13.82
CA THR A 173 -9.58 7.55 12.98
C THR A 173 -8.56 6.55 12.44
N PRO A 174 -8.84 5.23 12.47
CA PRO A 174 -7.98 4.22 11.86
C PRO A 174 -7.68 4.53 10.39
N LEU A 175 -6.49 4.14 9.92
CA LEU A 175 -6.09 4.34 8.53
C LEU A 175 -6.92 3.49 7.56
N LEU A 176 -7.14 2.22 7.92
CA LEU A 176 -7.79 1.21 7.09
C LEU A 176 -9.22 0.92 7.58
N ASP A 177 -10.13 0.71 6.64
CA ASP A 177 -11.42 0.07 6.92
C ASP A 177 -11.28 -1.48 6.93
N ALA A 178 -12.36 -2.16 7.33
CA ALA A 178 -12.35 -3.62 7.47
C ALA A 178 -12.04 -4.36 6.15
N SER A 179 -12.59 -3.87 5.03
CA SER A 179 -12.36 -4.45 3.70
C SER A 179 -10.92 -4.25 3.24
N SER A 180 -10.35 -3.08 3.49
CA SER A 180 -8.95 -2.77 3.16
C SER A 180 -7.98 -3.63 3.97
N LEU A 181 -8.29 -3.92 5.23
CA LEU A 181 -7.53 -4.86 6.06
C LEU A 181 -7.62 -6.30 5.52
N GLU A 182 -8.81 -6.77 5.14
CA GLU A 182 -8.97 -8.10 4.52
C GLU A 182 -8.16 -8.21 3.22
N TYR A 183 -8.23 -7.18 2.39
CA TYR A 183 -7.50 -7.13 1.13
C TYR A 183 -5.98 -7.13 1.34
N LEU A 184 -5.49 -6.27 2.24
CA LEU A 184 -4.06 -6.19 2.59
C LEU A 184 -3.55 -7.49 3.18
N PHE A 185 -4.35 -8.19 4.00
CA PHE A 185 -4.00 -9.50 4.53
C PHE A 185 -3.82 -10.53 3.42
N ALA A 186 -4.77 -10.64 2.49
CA ALA A 186 -4.66 -11.55 1.34
C ALA A 186 -3.46 -11.20 0.44
N GLN A 187 -3.22 -9.91 0.19
CA GLN A 187 -2.05 -9.41 -0.54
C GLN A 187 -0.74 -9.78 0.17
N GLY A 188 -0.63 -9.54 1.48
CA GLY A 188 0.57 -9.86 2.26
C GLY A 188 0.88 -11.36 2.30
N GLN A 189 -0.16 -12.21 2.37
CA GLN A 189 0.01 -13.66 2.22
C GLN A 189 0.56 -14.03 0.84
N TYR A 190 0.02 -13.45 -0.22
CA TYR A 190 0.50 -13.66 -1.58
C TYR A 190 1.97 -13.22 -1.70
N ASP A 191 2.30 -12.04 -1.19
CA ASP A 191 3.64 -11.47 -1.27
C ASP A 191 4.70 -12.33 -0.58
N LEU A 192 4.39 -12.84 0.61
CA LEU A 192 5.29 -13.73 1.34
C LEU A 192 5.51 -15.05 0.58
N VAL A 193 4.43 -15.65 0.06
CA VAL A 193 4.48 -16.94 -0.65
C VAL A 193 5.17 -16.83 -2.01
N LYS A 194 4.98 -15.71 -2.71
CA LYS A 194 5.57 -15.43 -4.03
C LYS A 194 6.92 -14.73 -3.96
N CYS A 195 7.42 -14.49 -2.74
CA CYS A 195 8.67 -13.79 -2.47
C CYS A 195 8.72 -12.35 -3.04
N LEU A 196 7.56 -11.68 -3.14
CA LEU A 196 7.49 -10.24 -3.38
C LEU A 196 7.83 -9.45 -2.11
N ALA A 197 7.58 -10.03 -0.93
CA ALA A 197 8.09 -9.58 0.35
C ALA A 197 9.19 -10.56 0.82
N PRO A 198 10.44 -10.43 0.34
CA PRO A 198 11.50 -11.37 0.68
C PRO A 198 11.84 -11.30 2.16
N ILE A 199 12.04 -12.46 2.79
CA ILE A 199 12.46 -12.58 4.19
C ILE A 199 13.82 -11.89 4.38
N ARG A 200 14.03 -11.25 5.54
CA ARG A 200 15.29 -10.59 5.87
C ARG A 200 16.45 -11.57 5.99
N ASP A 201 17.66 -11.10 5.73
CA ASP A 201 18.86 -11.93 5.89
C ASP A 201 19.14 -12.18 7.39
N PRO A 202 19.56 -13.40 7.77
CA PRO A 202 19.93 -13.70 9.15
C PRO A 202 21.24 -12.99 9.52
N LYS A 203 21.29 -12.43 10.73
CA LYS A 203 22.50 -11.81 11.28
C LYS A 203 23.43 -12.85 11.94
N THR A 204 22.85 -13.92 12.46
CA THR A 204 23.53 -15.04 13.13
C THR A 204 22.81 -16.35 12.81
N GLU A 205 23.41 -17.50 13.11
CA GLU A 205 22.75 -18.81 12.96
C GLU A 205 21.49 -18.91 13.84
N GLN A 206 21.55 -18.42 15.08
CA GLN A 206 20.38 -18.36 15.96
C GLN A 206 19.26 -17.49 15.37
N ASP A 207 19.61 -16.32 14.82
CA ASP A 207 18.64 -15.43 14.16
C ASP A 207 18.02 -16.08 12.93
N GLY A 208 18.77 -16.93 12.22
CA GLY A 208 18.22 -17.79 11.16
C GLY A 208 17.14 -18.74 11.66
N HIS A 209 17.38 -19.44 12.77
CA HIS A 209 16.37 -20.29 13.39
C HIS A 209 15.15 -19.51 13.91
N ASP A 210 15.36 -18.30 14.43
CA ASP A 210 14.26 -17.45 14.88
C ASP A 210 13.38 -16.99 13.70
N ILE A 211 13.99 -16.64 12.56
CA ILE A 211 13.28 -16.33 11.30
C ILE A 211 12.45 -17.53 10.82
N GLU A 212 13.02 -18.74 10.84
CA GLU A 212 12.31 -19.96 10.45
C GLU A 212 11.08 -20.20 11.35
N ASN A 213 11.24 -20.03 12.66
CA ASN A 213 10.15 -20.16 13.63
C ASN A 213 9.05 -19.11 13.42
N GLU A 214 9.41 -17.85 13.13
CA GLU A 214 8.44 -16.82 12.77
C GLU A 214 7.69 -17.19 11.49
N CYS A 215 8.37 -17.72 10.46
CA CYS A 215 7.71 -18.21 9.23
C CYS A 215 6.70 -19.34 9.51
N LEU A 216 7.04 -20.27 10.42
CA LEU A 216 6.11 -21.30 10.88
C LEU A 216 4.91 -20.67 11.63
N GLY A 217 5.17 -19.68 12.50
CA GLY A 217 4.12 -18.90 13.17
C GLY A 217 3.17 -18.23 12.17
N MET A 218 3.69 -17.64 11.10
CA MET A 218 2.92 -17.04 10.01
C MET A 218 2.01 -18.07 9.33
N ALA A 219 2.51 -19.29 9.07
CA ALA A 219 1.70 -20.37 8.53
C ALA A 219 0.57 -20.80 9.49
N VAL A 220 0.85 -20.85 10.80
CA VAL A 220 -0.16 -21.14 11.84
C VAL A 220 -1.25 -20.08 11.86
N LEU A 221 -0.88 -18.79 11.83
CA LEU A 221 -1.83 -17.67 11.77
C LEU A 221 -2.73 -17.77 10.53
N ALA A 222 -2.13 -18.03 9.36
CA ALA A 222 -2.85 -18.14 8.09
C ALA A 222 -3.84 -19.32 8.06
N ILE A 223 -3.43 -20.49 8.54
CA ILE A 223 -4.29 -21.69 8.59
C ILE A 223 -5.41 -21.50 9.63
N SER A 224 -5.09 -20.91 10.79
CA SER A 224 -6.09 -20.65 11.84
C SER A 224 -7.13 -19.64 11.36
N HIS A 225 -6.71 -18.57 10.68
CA HIS A 225 -7.62 -17.61 10.05
C HIS A 225 -8.55 -18.29 9.04
N TYR A 226 -7.99 -19.13 8.15
CA TYR A 226 -8.78 -19.88 7.17
C TYR A 226 -9.80 -20.82 7.83
N ALA A 227 -9.39 -21.55 8.88
CA ALA A 227 -10.27 -22.45 9.62
C ALA A 227 -11.43 -21.68 10.29
N MET A 228 -11.14 -20.55 10.93
CA MET A 228 -12.15 -19.68 11.55
C MET A 228 -13.13 -19.10 10.50
N MET A 229 -12.62 -18.63 9.35
CA MET A 229 -13.45 -18.12 8.26
C MET A 229 -14.38 -19.17 7.67
N LYS A 230 -13.91 -20.42 7.53
CA LYS A 230 -14.72 -21.55 7.04
C LYS A 230 -15.54 -22.23 8.13
N LYS A 231 -15.46 -21.77 9.39
CA LYS A 231 -16.07 -22.42 10.56
C LYS A 231 -15.72 -23.91 10.68
N MET A 232 -14.49 -24.25 10.31
CA MET A 232 -13.98 -25.64 10.32
C MET A 232 -13.16 -25.89 11.58
N GLN A 233 -13.22 -27.13 12.08
CA GLN A 233 -12.22 -27.59 13.05
C GLN A 233 -10.99 -28.15 12.31
N LEU A 234 -9.81 -28.02 12.91
CA LEU A 234 -8.54 -28.50 12.38
C LEU A 234 -8.53 -29.93 11.77
N PRO A 235 -9.23 -30.94 12.34
CA PRO A 235 -9.28 -32.29 11.78
C PRO A 235 -9.97 -32.37 10.41
N GLU A 236 -10.77 -31.37 10.04
CA GLU A 236 -11.58 -31.31 8.82
C GLU A 236 -10.87 -30.60 7.65
N LEU A 237 -9.64 -30.13 7.86
CA LEU A 237 -8.85 -29.50 6.80
C LEU A 237 -8.70 -30.43 5.57
N PRO A 238 -8.62 -29.89 4.34
CA PRO A 238 -8.35 -30.67 3.13
C PRO A 238 -7.19 -31.67 3.31
N LYS A 239 -7.32 -32.87 2.73
CA LYS A 239 -6.31 -33.94 2.87
C LYS A 239 -4.92 -33.47 2.45
N ASP A 240 -4.83 -32.60 1.44
CA ASP A 240 -3.56 -32.04 0.95
C ASP A 240 -2.87 -31.13 1.96
N ILE A 241 -3.63 -30.44 2.82
CA ILE A 241 -3.09 -29.66 3.95
C ILE A 241 -2.67 -30.63 5.06
N ARG A 242 -3.51 -31.60 5.42
CA ARG A 242 -3.23 -32.56 6.50
C ARG A 242 -2.03 -33.47 6.24
N MET A 243 -1.80 -33.90 4.99
CA MET A 243 -0.67 -34.77 4.62
C MET A 243 0.67 -34.02 4.59
N ARG A 244 0.67 -32.70 4.43
CA ARG A 244 1.88 -31.85 4.36
C ARG A 244 2.30 -31.29 5.72
N ILE A 245 1.44 -31.40 6.73
CA ILE A 245 1.74 -30.96 8.08
C ILE A 245 2.55 -32.05 8.82
N ASN A 246 3.82 -31.78 9.12
CA ASN A 246 4.65 -32.62 10.00
C ASN A 246 4.08 -32.63 11.44
N ASN A 247 4.32 -33.69 12.22
CA ASN A 247 3.71 -33.87 13.54
C ASN A 247 3.99 -32.69 14.49
N VAL A 248 5.19 -32.10 14.42
CA VAL A 248 5.56 -30.91 15.20
C VAL A 248 4.63 -29.72 14.90
N PHE A 249 4.31 -29.49 13.63
CA PHE A 249 3.40 -28.41 13.24
C PHE A 249 1.95 -28.72 13.60
N LYS A 250 1.54 -30.01 13.65
CA LYS A 250 0.21 -30.39 14.17
C LYS A 250 0.05 -30.01 15.62
N ASP A 251 1.08 -30.26 16.43
CA ASP A 251 1.05 -29.99 17.86
C ASP A 251 0.98 -28.49 18.14
N PHE A 252 1.79 -27.68 17.44
CA PHE A 252 1.71 -26.21 17.52
C PHE A 252 0.35 -25.68 17.11
N LEU A 253 -0.18 -26.16 15.99
CA LEU A 253 -1.46 -25.70 15.46
C LEU A 253 -2.62 -26.07 16.39
N LYS A 254 -2.58 -27.26 16.99
CA LYS A 254 -3.55 -27.71 18.00
C LYS A 254 -3.46 -26.89 19.28
N GLU A 255 -2.25 -26.64 19.78
CA GLU A 255 -2.01 -25.84 20.99
C GLU A 255 -2.49 -24.39 20.79
N PHE A 256 -2.14 -23.77 19.66
CA PHE A 256 -2.55 -22.40 19.35
C PHE A 256 -4.07 -22.27 19.25
N ASN A 257 -4.74 -23.19 18.54
CA ASN A 257 -6.20 -23.12 18.38
C ASN A 257 -6.94 -23.45 19.68
N ASN A 258 -6.48 -24.43 20.46
CA ASN A 258 -7.19 -24.86 21.66
C ASN A 258 -6.94 -23.95 22.87
N LYS A 259 -5.72 -23.44 23.04
CA LYS A 259 -5.36 -22.61 24.20
C LYS A 259 -5.32 -21.14 23.82
N THR A 260 -4.54 -20.74 22.82
CA THR A 260 -4.37 -19.31 22.52
C THR A 260 -5.66 -18.67 22.00
N ILE A 261 -6.32 -19.27 21.01
CA ILE A 261 -7.54 -18.70 20.42
C ILE A 261 -8.70 -18.72 21.41
N CYS A 262 -8.97 -19.87 22.05
CA CYS A 262 -10.08 -20.01 22.98
C CYS A 262 -9.87 -19.21 24.28
N ASP A 263 -8.71 -19.34 24.93
CA ASP A 263 -8.49 -18.73 26.25
C ASP A 263 -8.30 -17.22 26.16
N SER A 264 -7.74 -16.72 25.05
CA SER A 264 -7.51 -15.28 24.84
C SER A 264 -8.57 -14.61 23.96
N SER A 265 -9.62 -15.33 23.54
CA SER A 265 -10.70 -14.82 22.67
C SER A 265 -10.19 -14.13 21.40
N VAL A 266 -9.18 -14.72 20.75
CA VAL A 266 -8.53 -14.14 19.56
C VAL A 266 -9.51 -14.13 18.39
N SER A 267 -9.73 -12.96 17.80
CA SER A 267 -10.61 -12.81 16.65
C SER A 267 -9.85 -12.98 15.31
N THR A 268 -10.60 -13.14 14.21
CA THR A 268 -10.00 -13.17 12.87
C THR A 268 -9.31 -11.85 12.52
N HIS A 269 -9.83 -10.73 13.05
CA HIS A 269 -9.20 -9.42 12.93
C HIS A 269 -7.81 -9.41 13.58
N ASP A 270 -7.68 -9.95 14.80
CA ASP A 270 -6.41 -9.97 15.52
C ASP A 270 -5.36 -10.84 14.82
N LEU A 271 -5.77 -11.97 14.22
CA LEU A 271 -4.87 -12.80 13.41
C LEU A 271 -4.34 -12.05 12.18
N LYS A 272 -5.19 -11.27 11.50
CA LYS A 272 -4.77 -10.46 10.33
C LYS A 272 -3.78 -9.38 10.75
N VAL A 273 -4.09 -8.64 11.81
CA VAL A 273 -3.20 -7.59 12.34
C VAL A 273 -1.87 -8.18 12.77
N LYS A 274 -1.88 -9.30 13.52
CA LYS A 274 -0.66 -9.96 13.96
C LYS A 274 0.20 -10.45 12.78
N TYR A 275 -0.43 -11.04 11.77
CA TYR A 275 0.28 -11.49 10.57
C TYR A 275 0.95 -10.32 9.84
N LEU A 276 0.23 -9.23 9.59
CA LEU A 276 0.76 -8.06 8.89
C LEU A 276 1.85 -7.35 9.70
N ALA A 277 1.68 -7.21 11.02
CA ALA A 277 2.72 -6.66 11.90
C ALA A 277 4.00 -7.52 11.91
N THR A 278 3.86 -8.84 11.86
CA THR A 278 5.02 -9.73 11.73
C THR A 278 5.67 -9.60 10.34
N LEU A 279 4.91 -9.42 9.25
CA LEU A 279 5.50 -9.16 7.92
C LEU A 279 6.43 -7.94 7.90
N GLU A 280 6.03 -6.84 8.56
CA GLU A 280 6.83 -5.60 8.63
C GLU A 280 8.24 -5.84 9.18
N THR A 281 8.39 -6.79 10.11
CA THR A 281 9.66 -7.06 10.81
C THR A 281 10.40 -8.29 10.29
N LEU A 282 9.67 -9.24 9.67
CA LEU A 282 10.22 -10.47 9.13
C LEU A 282 10.81 -10.29 7.72
N THR A 283 10.28 -9.33 6.94
CA THR A 283 10.65 -9.14 5.54
C THR A 283 11.49 -7.89 5.32
N LYS A 284 12.19 -7.82 4.19
CA LYS A 284 12.99 -6.65 3.80
C LYS A 284 12.07 -5.57 3.25
N HIS A 285 12.11 -4.39 3.88
CA HIS A 285 11.50 -3.16 3.35
C HIS A 285 10.02 -3.31 2.96
N TYR A 286 9.23 -4.02 3.77
CA TYR A 286 7.79 -4.17 3.53
C TYR A 286 7.10 -2.82 3.42
N GLY A 287 6.30 -2.63 2.36
CA GLY A 287 5.62 -1.36 2.07
C GLY A 287 6.53 -0.26 1.47
N ALA A 288 7.79 -0.57 1.15
CA ALA A 288 8.67 0.33 0.41
C ALA A 288 8.74 -0.03 -1.08
N GLU A 289 8.95 0.98 -1.93
CA GLU A 289 9.39 0.79 -3.31
C GLU A 289 10.82 1.34 -3.46
N ILE A 290 11.70 0.58 -4.12
CA ILE A 290 13.10 0.94 -4.35
C ILE A 290 13.34 1.00 -5.86
N PHE A 291 13.88 2.13 -6.32
CA PHE A 291 14.19 2.39 -7.71
C PHE A 291 15.70 2.49 -7.91
N GLU A 292 16.21 1.89 -8.97
CA GLU A 292 17.63 1.94 -9.31
C GLU A 292 17.90 3.02 -10.36
N THR A 293 19.02 3.73 -10.22
CA THR A 293 19.44 4.73 -11.19
C THR A 293 20.96 4.79 -11.31
N SER A 294 21.46 4.94 -12.53
CA SER A 294 22.87 5.21 -12.81
C SER A 294 23.21 6.71 -12.79
N MET A 295 22.21 7.57 -12.68
CA MET A 295 22.36 9.03 -12.60
C MET A 295 21.52 9.55 -11.43
N LEU A 296 22.18 10.08 -10.42
CA LEU A 296 21.54 10.77 -9.30
C LEU A 296 22.29 12.07 -9.03
N LEU A 297 21.61 13.20 -9.14
CA LEU A 297 22.14 14.53 -8.81
C LEU A 297 21.31 15.12 -7.69
N ILE A 298 21.97 15.60 -6.64
CA ILE A 298 21.30 16.26 -5.50
C ILE A 298 22.01 17.57 -5.28
N SER A 299 21.26 18.68 -5.32
CA SER A 299 21.79 19.99 -4.98
C SER A 299 21.78 20.17 -3.45
N SER A 300 22.92 19.98 -2.80
CA SER A 300 23.18 20.51 -1.46
C SER A 300 23.87 21.88 -1.56
N GLU A 301 23.74 22.70 -0.52
CA GLU A 301 24.34 24.05 -0.44
C GLU A 301 25.79 24.05 -0.96
N ASN A 302 26.03 24.86 -2.00
CA ASN A 302 27.32 25.20 -2.60
C ASN A 302 28.13 24.18 -3.40
N GLU A 303 27.72 22.92 -3.58
CA GLU A 303 28.39 22.02 -4.54
C GLU A 303 27.39 21.14 -5.30
N MET A 304 27.43 21.22 -6.63
CA MET A 304 26.81 20.24 -7.51
C MET A 304 27.67 18.97 -7.43
N ASN A 305 27.35 18.07 -6.49
CA ASN A 305 28.00 16.76 -6.41
C ASN A 305 27.61 15.92 -7.65
N ARG A 306 28.35 16.12 -8.74
CA ARG A 306 28.37 15.20 -9.86
C ARG A 306 29.13 13.98 -9.41
N PHE A 307 28.41 12.91 -9.08
CA PHE A 307 29.06 11.62 -8.92
C PHE A 307 29.42 11.09 -10.30
N HIS A 308 30.62 11.47 -10.76
CA HIS A 308 31.22 10.92 -11.97
C HIS A 308 31.57 9.43 -11.76
N PRO A 309 31.57 8.62 -12.84
CA PRO A 309 32.11 7.26 -12.76
C PRO A 309 33.50 7.31 -12.16
N ASN A 310 33.76 6.44 -11.19
CA ASN A 310 35.07 6.30 -10.57
C ASN A 310 36.11 6.02 -11.69
N ASP A 311 37.34 6.53 -11.57
CA ASP A 311 38.46 6.35 -12.55
C ASP A 311 38.74 4.88 -12.95
N ASN A 312 38.11 3.90 -12.27
CA ASN A 312 38.18 2.47 -12.55
C ASN A 312 37.11 1.94 -13.55
N GLY A 313 36.29 2.79 -14.16
CA GLY A 313 35.30 2.36 -15.17
C GLY A 313 34.05 1.66 -14.60
N ASN A 314 33.86 1.63 -13.28
CA ASN A 314 32.62 1.13 -12.67
C ASN A 314 31.53 2.21 -12.70
N ILE A 315 30.40 1.90 -13.34
CA ILE A 315 29.18 2.70 -13.32
C ILE A 315 28.65 2.71 -11.88
N LEU A 316 28.59 3.89 -11.26
CA LEU A 316 27.96 4.06 -9.96
C LEU A 316 26.45 3.87 -10.12
N CYS A 317 25.87 2.97 -9.34
CA CYS A 317 24.43 2.78 -9.24
C CYS A 317 23.95 3.28 -7.88
N TYR A 318 22.76 3.87 -7.86
CA TYR A 318 22.10 4.38 -6.66
C TYR A 318 20.74 3.72 -6.51
N GLU A 319 20.31 3.62 -5.27
CA GLU A 319 18.96 3.20 -4.92
C GLU A 319 18.23 4.40 -4.32
N VAL A 320 17.00 4.64 -4.79
CA VAL A 320 16.08 5.63 -4.24
C VAL A 320 14.90 4.87 -3.65
N MET A 321 14.70 4.99 -2.34
CA MET A 321 13.61 4.35 -1.61
C MET A 321 12.53 5.38 -1.30
N VAL A 322 11.28 4.97 -1.46
CA VAL A 322 10.11 5.77 -1.06
C VAL A 322 9.27 4.97 -0.08
N THR A 323 8.99 5.56 1.08
CA THR A 323 8.10 4.99 2.12
C THR A 323 7.15 6.06 2.66
N GLY A 324 5.96 5.65 3.10
CA GLY A 324 4.99 6.57 3.70
C GLY A 324 5.52 7.29 4.95
N ASN A 325 6.29 6.60 5.80
CA ASN A 325 6.75 7.13 7.08
C ASN A 325 8.00 8.01 6.95
N LEU A 326 8.94 7.67 6.06
CA LEU A 326 10.25 8.33 5.99
C LEU A 326 10.45 9.21 4.74
N GLY A 327 9.52 9.18 3.78
CA GLY A 327 9.59 9.99 2.58
C GLY A 327 10.54 9.40 1.55
N ILE A 328 11.35 10.28 0.94
CA ILE A 328 12.29 9.93 -0.13
C ILE A 328 13.70 9.86 0.45
N GLN A 329 14.28 8.66 0.38
CA GLN A 329 15.63 8.36 0.82
C GLN A 329 16.46 7.83 -0.35
N TRP A 330 17.79 7.92 -0.25
CA TRP A 330 18.69 7.40 -1.28
C TRP A 330 20.00 6.89 -0.69
N ARG A 331 20.65 5.97 -1.41
CA ARG A 331 22.02 5.53 -1.08
C ARG A 331 22.77 5.10 -2.33
N GLN A 332 24.09 4.98 -2.20
CA GLN A 332 24.89 4.30 -3.21
C GLN A 332 24.62 2.79 -3.13
N LYS A 333 24.31 2.13 -4.25
CA LYS A 333 24.05 0.69 -4.28
C LYS A 333 25.29 -0.06 -3.78
N PRO A 334 25.17 -0.92 -2.75
CA PRO A 334 26.28 -1.74 -2.29
C PRO A 334 26.75 -2.70 -3.39
N ASN A 335 28.06 -2.78 -3.64
CA ASN A 335 28.61 -3.78 -4.57
C ASN A 335 28.53 -5.17 -3.94
N VAL A 336 27.71 -6.06 -4.51
CA VAL A 336 27.74 -7.49 -4.17
C VAL A 336 28.98 -8.09 -4.83
N VAL A 337 30.12 -8.10 -4.13
CA VAL A 337 31.31 -8.82 -4.62
C VAL A 337 31.05 -10.32 -4.40
N PRO A 338 31.10 -11.18 -5.45
CA PRO A 338 31.08 -12.62 -5.26
C PRO A 338 32.30 -13.01 -4.42
N VAL A 339 32.10 -13.77 -3.33
CA VAL A 339 33.20 -14.32 -2.54
C VAL A 339 33.91 -15.38 -3.37
N GLU A 340 34.86 -14.97 -4.21
CA GLU A 340 35.85 -15.88 -4.76
C GLU A 340 36.73 -16.37 -3.60
N LYS A 341 36.73 -17.69 -3.40
CA LYS A 341 37.57 -18.38 -2.41
C LYS A 341 39.03 -18.29 -2.82
N GLU A 342 39.70 -17.17 -2.55
CA GLU A 342 41.16 -17.10 -2.69
C GLU A 342 41.85 -17.76 -1.49
N LYS A 343 42.39 -18.95 -1.75
CA LYS A 343 43.52 -19.49 -0.98
C LYS A 343 44.73 -18.58 -1.23
N ASN A 344 45.24 -17.91 -0.19
CA ASN A 344 46.64 -18.05 0.25
C ASN A 344 47.02 -17.09 1.40
N LYS A 345 47.72 -17.65 2.39
CA LYS A 345 48.30 -16.95 3.53
C LYS A 345 49.58 -16.19 3.14
N LEU A 346 49.75 -15.03 3.78
CA LEU A 346 50.98 -14.38 4.30
C LEU A 346 51.27 -12.97 3.73
N LYS A 347 50.95 -11.94 4.54
CA LYS A 347 51.89 -10.92 5.06
C LYS A 347 51.12 -9.98 6.01
N ARG A 348 51.23 -10.25 7.31
CA ARG A 348 50.63 -9.47 8.40
C ARG A 348 51.54 -8.28 8.78
N LYS A 349 50.90 -7.13 9.03
CA LYS A 349 51.41 -5.82 9.53
C LYS A 349 51.45 -4.67 8.51
N LYS A 350 50.34 -4.45 7.79
CA LYS A 350 49.89 -3.12 7.32
C LYS A 350 48.39 -3.05 6.97
N LEU A 351 47.60 -4.07 7.34
CA LEU A 351 46.19 -4.24 6.93
C LEU A 351 45.14 -3.77 7.94
N GLU A 352 45.48 -3.56 9.23
CA GLU A 352 44.48 -3.24 10.26
C GLU A 352 43.88 -1.84 10.12
N ASN A 353 44.67 -0.83 9.70
CA ASN A 353 44.14 0.51 9.42
C ASN A 353 43.38 0.61 8.09
N LYS A 354 43.56 -0.34 7.18
CA LYS A 354 42.84 -0.37 5.89
C LYS A 354 41.49 -1.08 6.04
N HIS A 355 41.43 -2.18 6.79
CA HIS A 355 40.18 -2.88 7.12
C HIS A 355 39.19 -2.02 7.91
N LYS A 356 39.62 -1.28 8.94
CA LYS A 356 38.71 -0.37 9.66
C LYS A 356 38.14 0.74 8.76
N LYS A 357 38.95 1.27 7.85
CA LYS A 357 38.55 2.35 6.92
C LYS A 357 37.63 1.85 5.80
N ASP A 358 37.78 0.60 5.38
CA ASP A 358 36.91 -0.05 4.38
C ASP A 358 35.59 -0.56 5.02
N GLU A 359 35.60 -1.02 6.28
CA GLU A 359 34.37 -1.33 7.05
C GLU A 359 33.53 -0.08 7.35
N GLU A 360 34.16 1.03 7.71
CA GLU A 360 33.49 2.32 7.96
C GLU A 360 32.95 2.92 6.66
N LYS A 361 33.68 2.81 5.55
CA LYS A 361 33.20 3.19 4.20
C LYS A 361 32.06 2.31 3.70
N ASN A 362 32.05 1.01 4.01
CA ASN A 362 30.95 0.12 3.64
C ASN A 362 29.70 0.40 4.47
N LYS A 363 29.82 0.69 5.77
CA LYS A 363 28.69 1.15 6.59
C LYS A 363 28.05 2.43 6.07
N ILE A 364 28.86 3.42 5.67
CA ILE A 364 28.37 4.68 5.08
C ILE A 364 27.67 4.44 3.72
N ARG A 365 28.06 3.41 2.98
CA ARG A 365 27.40 3.03 1.70
C ARG A 365 26.08 2.31 1.89
N GLU A 366 25.90 1.60 3.00
CA GLU A 366 24.68 0.85 3.30
C GLU A 366 23.57 1.72 3.92
N GLU A 367 23.93 2.87 4.48
CA GLU A 367 23.02 3.79 5.18
C GLU A 367 22.19 4.65 4.22
N TRP A 368 20.90 4.80 4.54
CA TRP A 368 19.95 5.59 3.76
C TRP A 368 20.06 7.08 4.11
N ASN A 369 20.27 7.91 3.09
CA ASN A 369 20.31 9.36 3.22
C ASN A 369 18.93 9.96 2.95
N ASN A 370 18.46 10.84 3.81
CA ASN A 370 17.17 11.51 3.64
C ASN A 370 17.30 12.66 2.63
N PHE A 371 16.42 12.70 1.62
CA PHE A 371 16.32 13.85 0.72
C PHE A 371 15.18 14.79 1.13
N SER A 372 13.96 14.25 1.27
CA SER A 372 12.77 15.06 1.53
C SER A 372 11.65 14.20 2.10
N TYR A 373 10.87 14.75 3.02
CA TYR A 373 9.52 14.28 3.24
C TYR A 373 8.56 14.94 2.23
N PHE A 374 7.38 14.34 2.01
CA PHE A 374 6.49 14.73 0.93
C PHE A 374 5.97 16.18 0.99
N PRO A 375 5.57 16.73 2.17
CA PRO A 375 5.06 18.10 2.26
C PRO A 375 6.05 19.20 1.88
N GLU A 376 7.35 18.90 1.83
CA GLU A 376 8.40 19.84 1.41
C GLU A 376 8.50 19.96 -0.11
N ILE A 377 7.85 19.08 -0.87
CA ILE A 377 7.92 19.04 -2.34
C ILE A 377 6.93 20.06 -2.91
N THR A 378 7.39 20.84 -3.90
CA THR A 378 6.56 21.84 -4.58
C THR A 378 6.00 21.34 -5.90
N HIS A 379 6.82 20.70 -6.71
CA HIS A 379 6.44 20.15 -8.01
C HIS A 379 7.47 19.13 -8.49
N ILE A 380 7.03 18.22 -9.36
CA ILE A 380 7.85 17.20 -10.00
C ILE A 380 7.74 17.33 -11.50
N VAL A 381 8.88 17.27 -12.20
CA VAL A 381 8.94 17.35 -13.66
C VAL A 381 9.47 16.04 -14.22
N ILE A 382 8.79 15.51 -15.24
CA ILE A 382 9.24 14.35 -16.02
C ILE A 382 9.71 14.84 -17.39
N LYS A 383 10.86 14.34 -17.83
CA LYS A 383 11.35 14.53 -19.19
C LYS A 383 11.90 13.20 -19.71
N GLU A 384 11.13 12.54 -20.56
CA GLU A 384 11.39 11.16 -20.97
C GLU A 384 11.49 10.24 -19.74
N SER A 385 12.66 9.67 -19.44
CA SER A 385 12.90 8.88 -18.24
C SER A 385 13.60 9.65 -17.09
N ALA A 386 13.89 10.94 -17.28
CA ALA A 386 14.47 11.79 -16.25
C ALA A 386 13.38 12.41 -15.38
N VAL A 387 13.59 12.41 -14.06
CA VAL A 387 12.68 12.97 -13.06
C VAL A 387 13.42 14.03 -12.24
N SER A 388 12.79 15.19 -12.04
CA SER A 388 13.26 16.27 -11.17
C SER A 388 12.27 16.53 -10.05
N ILE A 389 12.69 16.35 -8.80
CA ILE A 389 11.88 16.63 -7.60
C ILE A 389 12.38 17.94 -6.99
N ASN A 390 11.50 18.94 -6.88
CA ASN A 390 11.85 20.29 -6.40
C ASN A 390 11.23 20.57 -5.04
N LYS A 391 12.05 21.03 -4.10
CA LYS A 391 11.64 21.36 -2.72
C LYS A 391 11.35 22.85 -2.54
N GLN A 392 10.69 23.19 -1.43
CA GLN A 392 10.40 24.57 -1.03
C GLN A 392 11.67 25.42 -0.80
N ASP A 393 12.77 24.79 -0.36
CA ASP A 393 14.06 25.45 -0.14
C ASP A 393 14.90 25.58 -1.43
N ASN A 394 14.30 25.34 -2.59
CA ASN A 394 14.93 25.29 -3.92
C ASN A 394 15.99 24.20 -4.09
N LYS A 395 16.15 23.26 -3.13
CA LYS A 395 16.95 22.05 -3.36
C LYS A 395 16.18 21.09 -4.26
N LYS A 396 16.92 20.30 -5.03
CA LYS A 396 16.40 19.44 -6.07
C LYS A 396 17.15 18.11 -6.12
N MET A 397 16.41 17.05 -6.42
CA MET A 397 16.93 15.74 -6.80
C MET A 397 16.60 15.49 -8.27
N GLU A 398 17.60 15.12 -9.07
CA GLU A 398 17.42 14.60 -10.43
C GLU A 398 17.86 13.15 -10.49
N LEU A 399 17.05 12.31 -11.11
CA LEU A 399 17.38 10.92 -11.40
C LEU A 399 16.94 10.53 -12.80
N LYS A 400 17.60 9.53 -13.39
CA LYS A 400 17.22 8.95 -14.68
C LYS A 400 16.87 7.47 -14.53
N LEU A 401 15.59 7.17 -14.77
CA LEU A 401 15.04 5.82 -14.68
C LEU A 401 15.20 5.06 -16.00
N SER A 402 14.92 3.76 -15.98
CA SER A 402 15.12 2.85 -17.11
C SER A 402 14.21 3.16 -18.30
N SER A 403 13.02 3.70 -18.03
CA SER A 403 12.02 4.00 -19.04
C SER A 403 11.12 5.16 -18.60
N HIS A 404 10.35 5.70 -19.55
CA HIS A 404 9.31 6.67 -19.23
C HIS A 404 8.20 6.06 -18.35
N GLU A 405 7.86 4.78 -18.57
CA GLU A 405 6.85 4.09 -17.75
C GLU A 405 7.29 3.93 -16.29
N GLU A 406 8.58 3.62 -16.05
CA GLU A 406 9.14 3.60 -14.70
C GLU A 406 9.14 5.00 -14.07
N ALA A 407 9.38 6.05 -14.85
CA ALA A 407 9.25 7.44 -14.37
C ALA A 407 7.82 7.79 -13.96
N LEU A 408 6.81 7.40 -14.74
CA LEU A 408 5.40 7.58 -14.36
C LEU A 408 5.04 6.76 -13.10
N SER A 409 5.55 5.53 -12.99
CA SER A 409 5.39 4.69 -11.79
C SER A 409 6.00 5.36 -10.56
N PHE A 410 7.23 5.85 -10.64
CA PHE A 410 7.93 6.54 -9.55
C PHE A 410 7.22 7.83 -9.13
N VAL A 411 6.86 8.69 -10.09
CA VAL A 411 6.25 9.99 -9.77
C VAL A 411 4.84 9.82 -9.22
N SER A 412 4.06 8.85 -9.72
CA SER A 412 2.72 8.55 -9.17
C SER A 412 2.77 8.05 -7.72
N LEU A 413 3.86 7.39 -7.29
CA LEU A 413 4.09 7.02 -5.90
C LEU A 413 4.32 8.25 -5.01
N VAL A 414 5.21 9.15 -5.43
CA VAL A 414 5.53 10.35 -4.66
C VAL A 414 4.30 11.27 -4.57
N ASP A 415 3.60 11.45 -5.69
CA ASP A 415 2.38 12.25 -5.80
C ASP A 415 1.21 11.68 -4.98
N GLY A 416 1.06 10.36 -4.92
CA GLY A 416 0.05 9.72 -4.06
C GLY A 416 0.35 9.85 -2.57
N TYR A 417 1.60 9.66 -2.14
CA TYR A 417 1.98 9.92 -0.75
C TYR A 417 1.87 11.39 -0.37
N PHE A 418 2.16 12.32 -1.29
CA PHE A 418 1.92 13.74 -1.08
C PHE A 418 0.44 14.02 -0.80
N ARG A 419 -0.49 13.43 -1.56
CA ARG A 419 -1.93 13.56 -1.27
C ARG A 419 -2.34 13.03 0.10
N LEU A 420 -1.71 11.95 0.56
CA LEU A 420 -2.02 11.31 1.84
C LEU A 420 -1.43 12.05 3.05
N THR A 421 -0.40 12.88 2.86
CA THR A 421 0.39 13.47 3.96
C THR A 421 0.42 15.00 3.98
N ALA A 422 0.28 15.64 2.83
CA ALA A 422 0.39 17.08 2.65
C ALA A 422 -0.96 17.73 2.28
N ASP A 423 -1.48 17.43 1.08
CA ASP A 423 -2.68 18.05 0.51
C ASP A 423 -3.49 17.06 -0.32
N ALA A 424 -4.66 16.66 0.20
CA ALA A 424 -5.54 15.67 -0.42
C ALA A 424 -6.24 16.16 -1.70
N HIS A 425 -6.15 17.45 -2.03
CA HIS A 425 -6.85 18.07 -3.16
C HIS A 425 -5.89 18.66 -4.19
N HIS A 426 -4.60 18.33 -4.13
CA HIS A 426 -3.57 18.82 -5.04
C HIS A 426 -2.76 17.68 -5.67
N TYR A 427 -1.96 18.00 -6.69
CA TYR A 427 -1.07 17.07 -7.37
C TYR A 427 0.26 17.76 -7.72
N LEU A 428 1.35 17.00 -7.72
CA LEU A 428 2.71 17.51 -7.91
C LEU A 428 3.16 17.52 -9.37
N CYS A 429 2.53 16.71 -10.23
CA CYS A 429 2.93 16.53 -11.62
C CYS A 429 1.69 16.25 -12.49
N THR A 430 1.53 17.03 -13.57
CA THR A 430 0.40 16.89 -14.50
C THR A 430 0.39 15.54 -15.20
N ASP A 431 1.56 14.97 -15.50
CA ASP A 431 1.70 13.73 -16.28
C ASP A 431 1.17 12.49 -15.56
N VAL A 432 0.94 12.57 -14.24
CA VAL A 432 0.38 11.48 -13.43
C VAL A 432 -0.84 11.90 -12.60
N ALA A 433 -1.37 13.11 -12.82
CA ALA A 433 -2.43 13.68 -12.00
C ALA A 433 -3.72 12.84 -12.12
N PRO A 434 -4.30 12.35 -11.00
CA PRO A 434 -5.51 11.54 -11.07
C PRO A 434 -6.68 12.34 -11.70
N PRO A 435 -7.40 11.80 -12.69
CA PRO A 435 -8.50 12.50 -13.37
C PRO A 435 -9.53 13.09 -12.40
N LEU A 436 -9.91 12.36 -11.35
CA LEU A 436 -10.86 12.80 -10.34
C LEU A 436 -10.35 13.99 -9.52
N ILE A 437 -9.04 14.04 -9.22
CA ILE A 437 -8.43 15.18 -8.52
C ILE A 437 -8.48 16.42 -9.41
N VAL A 438 -8.12 16.30 -10.69
CA VAL A 438 -8.21 17.41 -11.66
C VAL A 438 -9.64 17.93 -11.77
N HIS A 439 -10.61 17.02 -11.93
CA HIS A 439 -12.04 17.35 -11.98
C HIS A 439 -12.52 18.06 -10.71
N ASN A 440 -12.11 17.59 -9.54
CA ASN A 440 -12.49 18.16 -8.25
C ASN A 440 -11.94 19.57 -8.04
N ILE A 441 -10.69 19.82 -8.43
CA ILE A 441 -10.09 21.16 -8.38
C ILE A 441 -10.90 22.15 -9.22
N GLN A 442 -11.23 21.78 -10.46
CA GLN A 442 -12.00 22.63 -11.37
C GLN A 442 -13.40 22.97 -10.85
N ASN A 443 -14.03 22.06 -10.11
CA ASN A 443 -15.38 22.25 -9.57
C ASN A 443 -15.41 22.68 -8.09
N GLY A 444 -14.25 22.90 -7.46
CA GLY A 444 -14.17 23.23 -6.03
C GLY A 444 -14.77 22.15 -5.12
N CYS A 445 -14.70 20.89 -5.55
CA CYS A 445 -15.26 19.75 -4.83
C CYS A 445 -14.20 19.10 -3.93
N HIS A 446 -14.58 18.73 -2.71
CA HIS A 446 -13.72 17.97 -1.82
C HIS A 446 -13.80 16.48 -2.17
N GLY A 447 -12.74 15.72 -1.86
CA GLY A 447 -12.83 14.27 -1.68
C GLY A 447 -13.80 13.85 -0.54
N PRO A 448 -13.77 12.58 -0.13
CA PRO A 448 -14.73 11.98 0.80
C PRO A 448 -14.51 12.40 2.26
N ILE A 449 -14.54 13.71 2.54
CA ILE A 449 -14.40 14.27 3.88
C ILE A 449 -15.67 13.98 4.71
N CYS A 450 -15.48 13.72 6.01
CA CYS A 450 -16.61 13.49 6.90
C CYS A 450 -17.50 14.73 7.05
N THR A 451 -18.75 14.52 7.43
CA THR A 451 -19.75 15.59 7.57
C THR A 451 -19.30 16.66 8.58
N GLU A 452 -18.63 16.28 9.66
CA GLU A 452 -18.13 17.22 10.66
C GLU A 452 -17.09 18.19 10.09
N TYR A 453 -16.21 17.74 9.19
CA TYR A 453 -15.26 18.62 8.50
C TYR A 453 -15.96 19.64 7.62
N ALA A 454 -16.93 19.20 6.81
CA ALA A 454 -17.71 20.08 5.96
C ALA A 454 -18.44 21.15 6.79
N ILE A 455 -19.06 20.75 7.90
CA ILE A 455 -19.73 21.66 8.84
C ILE A 455 -18.72 22.64 9.47
N ASN A 456 -17.55 22.17 9.90
CA ASN A 456 -16.55 23.05 10.50
C ASN A 456 -16.00 24.07 9.49
N LYS A 457 -15.84 23.70 8.22
CA LYS A 457 -15.49 24.64 7.15
C LYS A 457 -16.56 25.72 6.97
N LEU A 458 -17.85 25.34 6.94
CA LEU A 458 -18.96 26.31 6.89
C LEU A 458 -19.00 27.23 8.13
N ARG A 459 -18.64 26.71 9.30
CA ARG A 459 -18.49 27.51 10.54
C ARG A 459 -17.39 28.54 10.43
N GLN A 460 -16.23 28.16 9.91
CA GLN A 460 -15.07 29.04 9.81
C GLN A 460 -15.21 30.11 8.71
N GLU A 461 -15.94 29.82 7.63
CA GLU A 461 -16.09 30.73 6.48
C GLU A 461 -17.33 31.65 6.56
N GLY A 462 -17.86 31.86 7.76
CA GLY A 462 -18.88 32.88 8.05
C GLY A 462 -20.31 32.36 8.26
N SER A 463 -20.60 31.09 7.90
CA SER A 463 -21.92 30.45 8.11
C SER A 463 -23.14 31.27 7.65
N GLU A 464 -23.02 31.97 6.53
CA GLU A 464 -24.17 32.64 5.94
C GLU A 464 -25.14 31.63 5.32
N GLU A 465 -26.43 31.97 5.30
CA GLU A 465 -27.44 31.13 4.65
C GLU A 465 -27.10 30.92 3.18
N GLY A 466 -27.19 29.68 2.71
CA GLY A 466 -26.89 29.32 1.33
C GLY A 466 -25.40 29.12 1.02
N MET A 467 -24.49 29.33 2.00
CA MET A 467 -23.09 28.87 1.89
C MET A 467 -23.05 27.34 1.89
N TYR A 468 -22.24 26.75 1.01
CA TYR A 468 -22.23 25.31 0.83
C TYR A 468 -20.83 24.72 0.60
N VAL A 469 -20.69 23.43 0.90
CA VAL A 469 -19.52 22.60 0.61
C VAL A 469 -19.96 21.47 -0.31
N LEU A 470 -19.25 21.26 -1.41
CA LEU A 470 -19.36 20.06 -2.25
C LEU A 470 -18.29 19.05 -1.81
N ARG A 471 -18.69 17.80 -1.62
CA ARG A 471 -17.79 16.70 -1.22
C ARG A 471 -18.26 15.37 -1.78
N TRP A 472 -17.34 14.49 -2.16
CA TRP A 472 -17.70 13.11 -2.48
C TRP A 472 -18.29 12.39 -1.28
N SER A 473 -19.17 11.41 -1.54
CA SER A 473 -19.72 10.53 -0.52
C SER A 473 -18.62 9.73 0.18
N CYS A 474 -18.80 9.44 1.47
CA CYS A 474 -17.88 8.57 2.21
C CYS A 474 -18.23 7.08 2.05
N THR A 475 -19.37 6.76 1.42
CA THR A 475 -19.93 5.40 1.37
C THR A 475 -19.99 4.81 -0.03
N ASP A 476 -19.90 5.64 -1.07
CA ASP A 476 -20.07 5.23 -2.46
C ASP A 476 -19.34 6.19 -3.41
N PHE A 477 -19.15 5.76 -4.66
CA PHE A 477 -18.41 6.49 -5.69
C PHE A 477 -19.33 7.22 -6.68
N ASP A 478 -20.64 7.12 -6.51
CA ASP A 478 -21.63 7.60 -7.48
C ASP A 478 -22.33 8.88 -7.01
N ASN A 479 -22.00 9.37 -5.80
CA ASN A 479 -22.66 10.53 -5.22
C ASN A 479 -21.69 11.59 -4.71
N ILE A 480 -22.06 12.84 -5.00
CA ILE A 480 -21.54 14.05 -4.37
C ILE A 480 -22.59 14.54 -3.38
N LEU A 481 -22.16 15.02 -2.22
CA LEU A 481 -22.99 15.64 -1.21
C LEU A 481 -22.76 17.15 -1.20
N MET A 482 -23.85 17.90 -1.23
CA MET A 482 -23.88 19.34 -1.03
C MET A 482 -24.34 19.64 0.41
N THR A 483 -23.38 19.97 1.28
CA THR A 483 -23.67 20.38 2.67
C THR A 483 -23.90 21.88 2.71
N VAL A 484 -25.07 22.34 3.14
CA VAL A 484 -25.50 23.75 3.09
C VAL A 484 -25.83 24.30 4.47
N THR A 485 -25.45 25.54 4.75
CA THR A 485 -25.90 26.29 5.93
C THR A 485 -27.31 26.83 5.70
N CYS A 486 -28.23 26.47 6.58
CA CYS A 486 -29.65 26.82 6.52
C CYS A 486 -30.11 27.46 7.84
N PHE A 487 -31.20 28.22 7.82
CA PHE A 487 -31.84 28.72 9.02
C PHE A 487 -33.31 28.30 9.10
N GLU A 488 -33.67 27.59 10.16
CA GLU A 488 -35.05 27.24 10.45
C GLU A 488 -35.66 28.30 11.37
N LYS A 489 -36.89 28.74 11.07
CA LYS A 489 -37.66 29.65 11.92
C LYS A 489 -38.55 28.81 12.84
N SER A 490 -38.24 28.78 14.13
CA SER A 490 -39.09 28.17 15.16
C SER A 490 -39.85 29.25 15.92
N GLU A 491 -41.16 29.05 16.12
CA GLU A 491 -42.02 29.95 16.89
C GLU A 491 -41.59 30.07 18.37
N LEU A 492 -40.95 29.03 18.93
CA LEU A 492 -40.54 28.96 20.34
C LEU A 492 -39.07 29.34 20.57
N LEU A 493 -38.18 29.03 19.63
CA LEU A 493 -36.72 29.13 19.80
C LEU A 493 -36.04 30.14 18.86
N GLY A 494 -36.82 30.90 18.09
CA GLY A 494 -36.30 31.86 17.12
C GLY A 494 -35.61 31.20 15.92
N VAL A 495 -34.63 31.92 15.35
CA VAL A 495 -33.90 31.48 14.15
C VAL A 495 -32.78 30.52 14.54
N GLN A 496 -32.90 29.25 14.14
CA GLN A 496 -31.95 28.19 14.46
C GLN A 496 -31.11 27.81 13.24
N LYS A 497 -29.79 27.84 13.40
CA LYS A 497 -28.85 27.44 12.33
C LYS A 497 -28.81 25.92 12.22
N GLN A 498 -28.98 25.41 11.00
CA GLN A 498 -28.89 23.99 10.68
C GLN A 498 -27.94 23.76 9.50
N PHE A 499 -27.47 22.51 9.39
CA PHE A 499 -26.71 22.04 8.24
C PHE A 499 -27.46 20.90 7.58
N LYS A 500 -27.79 21.04 6.30
CA LYS A 500 -28.52 20.03 5.53
C LYS A 500 -27.60 19.47 4.46
N ASN A 501 -27.74 18.18 4.15
CA ASN A 501 -26.99 17.51 3.08
C ASN A 501 -27.98 17.17 1.95
N PHE A 502 -27.62 17.53 0.72
CA PHE A 502 -28.36 17.15 -0.47
C PHE A 502 -27.49 16.25 -1.33
N GLN A 503 -28.07 15.18 -1.86
CA GLN A 503 -27.37 14.22 -2.69
C GLN A 503 -27.43 14.64 -4.16
N ILE A 504 -26.28 14.60 -4.82
CA ILE A 504 -26.10 14.80 -6.26
C ILE A 504 -25.58 13.48 -6.82
N GLU A 505 -26.37 12.86 -7.68
CA GLU A 505 -26.01 11.63 -8.37
C GLU A 505 -25.11 11.93 -9.57
N VAL A 506 -24.07 11.10 -9.73
CA VAL A 506 -23.11 11.16 -10.83
C VAL A 506 -23.21 9.86 -11.61
N GLN A 507 -23.73 9.92 -12.84
CA GLN A 507 -23.90 8.74 -13.69
C GLN A 507 -23.41 9.01 -15.10
N LYS A 508 -22.41 8.24 -15.56
CA LYS A 508 -21.85 8.34 -16.92
C LYS A 508 -21.51 9.78 -17.33
N GLY A 509 -20.89 10.53 -16.42
CA GLY A 509 -20.51 11.93 -16.63
C GLY A 509 -21.68 12.93 -16.58
N ARG A 510 -22.87 12.52 -16.15
CA ARG A 510 -24.03 13.40 -15.94
C ARG A 510 -24.30 13.60 -14.46
N TYR A 511 -24.84 14.77 -14.11
CA TYR A 511 -25.08 15.20 -12.74
C TYR A 511 -26.55 15.55 -12.53
N SER A 512 -27.19 15.00 -11.51
CA SER A 512 -28.59 15.30 -11.15
C SER A 512 -28.74 15.41 -9.65
N LEU A 513 -29.61 16.32 -9.19
CA LEU A 513 -30.03 16.33 -7.79
C LEU A 513 -30.90 15.08 -7.55
N HIS A 514 -30.69 14.39 -6.43
CA HIS A 514 -31.47 13.19 -6.11
C HIS A 514 -32.99 13.47 -6.17
N GLY A 515 -33.73 12.62 -6.88
CA GLY A 515 -35.17 12.77 -7.11
C GLY A 515 -35.57 13.75 -8.23
N SER A 516 -34.63 14.29 -9.00
CA SER A 516 -34.90 15.14 -10.17
C SER A 516 -34.73 14.38 -11.49
N ASP A 517 -35.69 14.52 -12.40
CA ASP A 517 -35.59 13.99 -13.78
C ASP A 517 -34.60 14.78 -14.66
N ARG A 518 -34.18 15.97 -14.21
CA ARG A 518 -33.25 16.83 -14.94
C ARG A 518 -31.81 16.49 -14.61
N SER A 519 -31.01 16.21 -15.64
CA SER A 519 -29.56 15.97 -15.54
C SER A 519 -28.75 16.98 -16.37
N PHE A 520 -27.51 17.23 -15.93
CA PHE A 520 -26.59 18.21 -16.50
C PHE A 520 -25.30 17.55 -16.98
N PRO A 521 -24.63 18.09 -18.01
CA PRO A 521 -23.39 17.51 -18.55
C PRO A 521 -22.15 17.82 -17.69
N SER A 522 -22.26 18.73 -16.72
CA SER A 522 -21.19 19.01 -15.76
C SER A 522 -21.76 19.41 -14.40
N LEU A 523 -20.94 19.24 -13.34
CA LEU A 523 -21.27 19.74 -12.01
C LEU A 523 -21.44 21.26 -12.00
N GLY A 524 -20.59 21.98 -12.75
CA GLY A 524 -20.70 23.44 -12.92
C GLY A 524 -22.05 23.89 -13.48
N ASP A 525 -22.61 23.16 -14.47
CA ASP A 525 -23.91 23.48 -15.06
C ASP A 525 -25.07 23.22 -14.07
N LEU A 526 -25.02 22.10 -13.35
CA LEU A 526 -25.97 21.81 -12.28
C LEU A 526 -25.94 22.93 -11.22
N MET A 527 -24.76 23.28 -10.74
CA MET A 527 -24.61 24.32 -9.71
C MET A 527 -25.05 25.71 -10.21
N SER A 528 -24.77 26.02 -11.48
CA SER A 528 -25.24 27.26 -12.12
C SER A 528 -26.76 27.31 -12.25
N HIS A 529 -27.40 26.17 -12.48
CA HIS A 529 -28.85 26.05 -12.49
C HIS A 529 -29.44 26.21 -11.08
N LEU A 530 -28.92 25.48 -10.09
CA LEU A 530 -29.42 25.49 -8.71
C LEU A 530 -29.29 26.88 -8.04
N LYS A 531 -28.22 27.64 -8.35
CA LYS A 531 -28.04 29.03 -7.87
C LYS A 531 -29.14 30.00 -8.31
N LYS A 532 -29.90 29.66 -9.36
CA LYS A 532 -31.02 30.47 -9.86
C LYS A 532 -32.37 30.06 -9.27
N GLN A 533 -32.40 29.04 -8.41
CA GLN A 533 -33.61 28.50 -7.80
C GLN A 533 -33.72 28.87 -6.32
N ILE A 534 -34.95 28.91 -5.83
CA ILE A 534 -35.23 28.84 -4.39
C ILE A 534 -35.35 27.36 -4.03
N LEU A 535 -34.43 26.85 -3.22
CA LEU A 535 -34.42 25.48 -2.75
C LEU A 535 -35.23 25.37 -1.45
N ARG A 536 -36.01 24.31 -1.33
CA ARG A 536 -36.84 24.05 -0.15
C ARG A 536 -36.64 22.63 0.36
N THR A 537 -36.44 22.49 1.66
CA THR A 537 -36.44 21.21 2.39
C THR A 537 -37.15 21.44 3.71
N ASP A 538 -38.08 20.56 4.08
CA ASP A 538 -38.90 20.72 5.27
C ASP A 538 -39.58 22.11 5.31
N ASN A 539 -39.36 22.87 6.39
CA ASN A 539 -39.81 24.25 6.61
C ASN A 539 -38.75 25.31 6.26
N ILE A 540 -37.66 24.90 5.60
CA ILE A 540 -36.53 25.78 5.26
C ILE A 540 -36.57 26.10 3.77
N SER A 541 -36.45 27.38 3.41
CA SER A 541 -36.28 27.85 2.03
C SER A 541 -35.05 28.75 1.93
N PHE A 542 -34.18 28.53 0.96
CA PHE A 542 -32.93 29.26 0.80
C PHE A 542 -32.51 29.34 -0.67
N VAL A 543 -31.56 30.22 -0.98
CA VAL A 543 -30.89 30.31 -2.30
C VAL A 543 -29.41 30.00 -2.09
N LEU A 544 -28.81 29.23 -3.00
CA LEU A 544 -27.37 28.96 -2.94
C LEU A 544 -26.57 30.25 -3.18
N LYS A 545 -25.55 30.46 -2.35
CA LYS A 545 -24.62 31.58 -2.46
C LYS A 545 -23.26 31.10 -2.96
N ARG A 546 -22.29 31.00 -2.06
CA ARG A 546 -20.88 30.74 -2.38
C ARG A 546 -20.46 29.35 -1.91
N CYS A 547 -19.67 28.69 -2.75
CA CYS A 547 -19.01 27.43 -2.43
C CYS A 547 -17.79 27.69 -1.55
N CYS A 548 -17.69 27.00 -0.42
CA CYS A 548 -16.46 26.90 0.37
C CYS A 548 -15.58 25.82 -0.27
N GLN A 549 -14.55 26.20 -1.03
CA GLN A 549 -13.68 25.28 -1.78
C GLN A 549 -12.59 24.64 -0.89
N PRO A 550 -11.95 23.52 -1.32
CA PRO A 550 -10.70 23.04 -0.71
C PRO A 550 -9.66 24.16 -0.62
N LYS A 551 -8.85 24.16 0.45
CA LYS A 551 -7.79 25.14 0.64
C LYS A 551 -6.47 24.40 0.76
N PRO A 552 -5.40 24.86 0.07
CA PRO A 552 -4.07 24.34 0.31
C PRO A 552 -3.70 24.45 1.79
N ARG A 553 -2.92 23.49 2.26
CA ARG A 553 -2.44 23.45 3.64
C ARG A 553 -1.36 24.48 3.92
#